data_AF-A0A847YPI7-F1
#
_entry.id   AF-A0A847YPI7-F1
#
_cell.length_a   1.000
_cell.length_b   1.000
_cell.length_c   1.000
_cell.angle_alpha   90.00
_cell.angle_beta   90.00
_cell.angle_gamma   90.00
#
_symmetry.space_group_name_H-M   'P 1'
#
loop_
_entity.id
_entity.type
_entity.pdbx_description
1 polymer ?
#
loop_
_entity_poly.entity_id
_entity_poly.type
_entity_poly.pdbx_seq_one_letter_code
_entity_poly.pdbx_strand_id
1 'polypeptide(L)'
;MKSKIILLVTVLCLLSASVGYSFAKSNLIGSYPSFSSRVFTPRPPLGKDEYSVSRYKAEVDKYIEKYEDYSMGAKNDLDDIERKLNTAEREVNQVVTDYRRFIMSIR
;
A
#
# COMPACT_ATOMS: atom_id res chain seq x y z
N MET A 1 29.64 -27.28 10.59
CA MET A 1 29.69 -26.00 9.83
C MET A 1 28.58 -25.91 8.79
N LYS A 2 28.37 -26.95 7.97
CA LYS A 2 27.30 -26.99 6.95
C LYS A 2 25.89 -26.74 7.51
N SER A 3 25.54 -27.31 8.68
CA SER A 3 24.22 -27.09 9.31
C SER A 3 23.99 -25.66 9.81
N LYS A 4 25.04 -24.97 10.27
CA LYS A 4 24.98 -23.57 10.71
C LYS A 4 24.79 -22.62 9.54
N ILE A 5 25.39 -22.92 8.39
CA ILE A 5 25.24 -22.16 7.14
C ILE A 5 23.82 -22.34 6.57
N ILE A 6 23.29 -23.56 6.57
CA ILE A 6 21.92 -23.83 6.12
C ILE A 6 20.91 -23.08 7.00
N LEU A 7 21.06 -23.13 8.33
CA LEU A 7 20.18 -22.40 9.25
C LEU A 7 20.23 -20.89 9.01
N LEU A 8 21.41 -20.32 8.78
CA LEU A 8 21.58 -18.89 8.50
C LEU A 8 20.88 -18.48 7.20
N VAL A 9 21.03 -19.26 6.13
CA VAL A 9 20.37 -19.01 4.84
C VAL A 9 18.85 -19.13 4.96
N THR A 10 18.34 -20.10 5.71
CA THR A 10 16.90 -20.26 5.95
C THR A 10 16.32 -19.09 6.74
N VAL A 11 17.02 -18.61 7.78
CA VAL A 11 16.60 -17.43 8.55
C VAL A 11 16.65 -16.16 7.69
N LEU A 12 17.67 -16.00 6.83
CA LEU A 12 17.78 -14.86 5.93
C LEU A 12 16.61 -14.83 4.92
N CYS A 13 16.25 -15.98 4.33
CA CYS A 13 15.11 -16.09 3.41
C CYS A 13 13.76 -15.79 4.09
N LEU A 14 13.56 -16.20 5.34
CA LEU A 14 12.34 -15.91 6.11
C LEU A 14 12.21 -14.42 6.43
N LEU A 15 13.32 -13.72 6.69
CA LEU A 15 13.32 -12.27 6.88
C LEU A 15 12.99 -11.52 5.58
N SER A 16 13.52 -11.96 4.43
CA SER A 16 13.20 -11.37 3.12
C SER A 16 11.72 -11.52 2.72
N ALA A 17 11.08 -12.62 3.11
CA ALA A 17 9.66 -12.87 2.81
C ALA A 17 8.71 -11.90 3.54
N SER A 18 9.13 -11.37 4.71
CA SER A 18 8.33 -10.39 5.47
C SER A 18 8.32 -8.99 4.85
N VAL A 19 9.37 -8.63 4.09
CA VAL A 19 9.48 -7.33 3.42
C VAL A 19 8.58 -7.28 2.17
N GLY A 20 8.36 -8.42 1.51
CA GLY A 20 7.57 -8.50 0.27
C GLY A 20 6.04 -8.49 0.45
N TYR A 21 5.52 -8.76 1.65
CA TYR A 21 4.06 -8.85 1.85
C TYR A 21 3.37 -7.47 1.86
N SER A 22 4.12 -6.39 2.03
CA SER A 22 3.59 -5.02 2.08
C SER A 22 3.66 -4.27 0.73
N PHE A 23 4.33 -4.83 -0.29
CA PHE A 23 4.62 -4.16 -1.56
C PHE A 23 3.51 -4.19 -2.62
N ALA A 24 2.34 -4.77 -2.35
CA ALA A 24 1.33 -4.99 -3.38
C ALA A 24 -0.12 -4.65 -2.99
N LYS A 25 -0.38 -4.06 -1.81
CA LYS A 25 -1.73 -3.58 -1.52
C LYS A 25 -1.91 -2.21 -2.14
N SER A 26 -2.84 -2.13 -3.09
CA SER A 26 -3.31 -0.91 -3.75
C SER A 26 -4.83 -0.90 -3.63
N ASN A 27 -5.41 0.28 -3.42
CA ASN A 27 -6.87 0.43 -3.48
C ASN A 27 -7.37 0.75 -4.90
N LEU A 28 -6.47 1.14 -5.79
CA LEU A 28 -6.77 1.69 -7.10
C LEU A 28 -7.24 0.59 -8.07
N ILE A 29 -8.56 0.46 -8.21
CA ILE A 29 -9.23 -0.39 -9.21
C ILE A 29 -10.26 0.48 -9.93
N GLY A 30 -9.85 1.13 -11.01
CA GLY A 30 -10.67 2.15 -11.69
C GLY A 30 -10.76 3.43 -10.86
N SER A 31 -11.96 3.78 -10.39
CA SER A 31 -12.14 4.94 -9.50
C SER A 31 -11.65 4.66 -8.09
N TYR A 32 -11.08 5.67 -7.43
CA TYR A 32 -10.61 5.50 -6.07
C TYR A 32 -11.78 5.22 -5.12
N PRO A 33 -11.82 4.05 -4.47
CA PRO A 33 -12.93 3.64 -3.61
C PRO A 33 -12.95 4.48 -2.33
N SER A 34 -14.14 4.85 -1.84
CA SER A 34 -14.26 5.34 -0.46
C SER A 34 -14.10 4.16 0.51
N PHE A 35 -13.60 4.41 1.72
CA PHE A 35 -13.54 3.39 2.76
C PHE A 35 -14.95 2.86 3.11
N SER A 36 -15.90 3.77 3.30
CA SER A 36 -17.30 3.46 3.64
C SER A 36 -18.03 2.67 2.56
N SER A 37 -17.63 2.74 1.29
CA SER A 37 -18.23 1.91 0.23
C SER A 37 -17.76 0.46 0.24
N ARG A 38 -16.70 0.13 0.99
CA ARG A 38 -16.13 -1.22 1.07
C ARG A 38 -16.42 -1.93 2.39
N VAL A 39 -16.75 -1.18 3.43
CA VAL A 39 -16.82 -1.72 4.79
C VAL A 39 -18.11 -1.27 5.48
N PHE A 40 -18.84 -2.24 6.00
CA PHE A 40 -20.02 -1.98 6.82
C PHE A 40 -19.61 -1.37 8.16
N THR A 41 -20.22 -0.25 8.54
CA THR A 41 -19.96 0.39 9.85
C THR A 41 -20.74 -0.35 10.93
N PRO A 42 -20.06 -0.97 11.92
CA PRO A 42 -20.73 -1.71 12.97
C PRO A 42 -21.57 -0.77 13.84
N ARG A 43 -22.73 -1.27 14.29
CA ARG A 43 -23.65 -0.49 15.13
C ARG A 43 -23.79 -1.15 16.51
N PRO A 44 -23.86 -0.36 17.59
CA PRO A 44 -24.09 -0.92 18.91
C PRO A 44 -25.36 -1.80 18.93
N PRO A 45 -25.33 -2.95 19.61
CA PRO A 45 -26.51 -3.77 19.79
C PRO A 45 -27.52 -3.06 20.69
N LEU A 46 -28.81 -3.39 20.51
CA LEU A 46 -29.88 -2.86 21.37
C LEU A 46 -29.81 -3.47 22.79
N GLY A 47 -29.39 -4.72 22.89
CA GLY A 47 -29.21 -5.46 24.15
C GLY A 47 -27.76 -5.43 24.65
N LYS A 48 -27.61 -5.61 25.97
CA LYS A 48 -26.30 -5.72 26.65
C LYS A 48 -25.99 -7.15 27.07
N ASP A 49 -26.67 -8.14 26.48
CA ASP A 49 -26.34 -9.54 26.72
C ASP A 49 -24.94 -9.85 26.19
N GLU A 50 -24.29 -10.83 26.81
CA GLU A 50 -22.90 -11.18 26.56
C GLU A 50 -22.65 -11.52 25.08
N TYR A 51 -23.60 -12.22 24.45
CA TYR A 51 -23.51 -12.59 23.03
C TYR A 51 -23.52 -11.36 22.12
N SER A 52 -24.48 -10.45 22.33
CA SER A 52 -24.58 -9.20 21.56
C SER A 52 -23.34 -8.32 21.69
N VAL A 53 -22.80 -8.18 22.91
CA VAL A 53 -21.59 -7.39 23.18
C VAL A 53 -20.36 -8.03 22.54
N SER A 54 -20.20 -9.35 22.69
CA SER A 54 -19.07 -10.10 22.11
C SER A 54 -19.06 -10.00 20.59
N ARG A 55 -20.24 -10.17 19.96
CA ARG A 55 -20.39 -10.00 18.51
C ARG A 55 -20.04 -8.59 18.07
N TYR A 56 -20.57 -7.56 18.74
CA TYR A 56 -20.28 -6.17 18.38
C TYR A 56 -18.78 -5.86 18.48
N LYS A 57 -18.11 -6.34 19.52
CA LYS A 57 -16.65 -6.23 19.65
C LYS A 57 -15.92 -6.83 18.44
N ALA A 58 -16.27 -8.05 18.05
CA ALA A 58 -15.67 -8.69 16.87
C ALA A 58 -15.94 -7.93 15.57
N GLU A 59 -17.12 -7.33 15.41
CA GLU A 59 -17.44 -6.48 14.26
C GLU A 59 -16.61 -5.19 14.25
N VAL A 60 -16.38 -4.56 15.41
CA VAL A 60 -15.50 -3.39 15.56
C VAL A 60 -14.05 -3.73 15.29
N ASP A 61 -13.54 -4.83 15.83
CA ASP A 61 -12.15 -5.28 15.61
C ASP A 61 -11.91 -5.51 14.11
N LYS A 62 -12.85 -6.17 13.43
CA LYS A 62 -12.80 -6.36 11.97
C LYS A 62 -12.87 -5.04 11.20
N TYR A 63 -13.66 -4.07 11.66
CA TYR A 63 -13.74 -2.75 11.03
C TYR A 63 -12.39 -2.01 11.10
N ILE A 64 -11.71 -2.09 12.25
CA ILE A 64 -10.37 -1.53 12.45
C ILE A 64 -9.35 -2.21 11.52
N GLU A 65 -9.35 -3.54 11.46
CA GLU A 65 -8.46 -4.30 10.54
C GLU A 65 -8.67 -3.85 9.08
N LYS A 66 -9.92 -3.66 8.64
CA LYS A 66 -10.22 -3.18 7.29
C LYS A 66 -9.76 -1.75 7.06
N TYR A 67 -9.79 -0.90 8.08
CA TYR A 67 -9.24 0.45 8.00
C TYR A 67 -7.72 0.42 7.82
N GLU A 68 -7.00 -0.41 8.58
CA GLU A 68 -5.54 -0.55 8.45
C GLU A 68 -5.15 -1.01 7.04
N ASP A 69 -5.85 -2.00 6.51
CA ASP A 69 -5.69 -2.48 5.14
C ASP A 69 -5.92 -1.38 4.09
N TYR A 70 -7.01 -0.63 4.24
CA TYR A 70 -7.34 0.47 3.34
C TYR A 70 -6.29 1.58 3.43
N SER A 71 -5.86 1.96 4.64
CA SER A 71 -4.87 3.02 4.86
C SER A 71 -3.51 2.66 4.28
N MET A 72 -3.07 1.42 4.44
CA MET A 72 -1.84 0.91 3.84
C MET A 72 -1.91 0.95 2.31
N GLY A 73 -3.03 0.51 1.72
CA GLY A 73 -3.24 0.61 0.27
C GLY A 73 -3.16 2.06 -0.23
N ALA A 74 -3.74 3.00 0.52
CA ALA A 74 -3.72 4.41 0.15
C ALA A 74 -2.33 5.04 0.21
N LYS A 75 -1.53 4.70 1.22
CA LYS A 75 -0.14 5.16 1.30
C LYS A 75 0.69 4.64 0.14
N ASN A 76 0.56 3.35 -0.17
CA ASN A 76 1.25 2.75 -1.31
C ASN A 76 0.87 3.41 -2.64
N ASP A 77 -0.41 3.72 -2.84
CA ASP A 77 -0.91 4.41 -4.03
C ASP A 77 -0.33 5.83 -4.15
N LEU A 78 -0.25 6.57 -3.03
CA LEU A 78 0.35 7.92 -2.99
C LEU A 78 1.84 7.87 -3.36
N ASP A 79 2.59 6.94 -2.79
CA ASP A 79 4.01 6.76 -3.09
C ASP A 79 4.21 6.43 -4.59
N ASP A 80 3.34 5.62 -5.18
CA ASP A 80 3.39 5.29 -6.61
C ASP A 80 3.09 6.49 -7.51
N ILE A 81 2.09 7.29 -7.14
CA ILE A 81 1.76 8.54 -7.84
C ILE A 81 2.94 9.49 -7.79
N GLU A 82 3.58 9.67 -6.64
CA GLU A 82 4.75 10.55 -6.50
C GLU A 82 5.92 10.08 -7.37
N ARG A 83 6.23 8.77 -7.38
CA ARG A 83 7.27 8.21 -8.25
C ARG A 83 6.98 8.45 -9.73
N LYS A 84 5.72 8.30 -10.15
CA LYS A 84 5.28 8.52 -11.53
C LYS A 84 5.38 10.00 -11.90
N LEU A 85 4.99 10.92 -11.02
CA LEU A 85 5.13 12.37 -11.23
C LEU A 85 6.60 12.77 -11.41
N ASN A 86 7.48 12.31 -10.53
CA ASN A 86 8.92 12.57 -10.61
C ASN A 86 9.54 12.02 -11.91
N THR A 87 9.01 10.89 -12.41
CA THR A 87 9.46 10.31 -13.68
C THR A 87 9.00 11.15 -14.87
N ALA A 88 7.73 11.57 -14.89
CA ALA A 88 7.20 12.45 -15.93
C ALA A 88 7.95 13.79 -15.98
N GLU A 89 8.27 14.40 -14.83
CA GLU A 89 9.07 15.63 -14.77
C GLU A 89 10.46 15.44 -15.40
N ARG A 90 11.12 14.33 -15.09
CA ARG A 90 12.43 13.99 -15.67
C ARG A 90 12.35 13.84 -17.19
N GLU A 91 11.32 13.16 -17.69
CA GLU A 91 11.10 12.97 -19.12
C GLU A 91 10.91 14.32 -19.84
N VAL A 92 10.08 15.22 -19.28
CA VAL A 92 9.87 16.57 -19.83
C VAL A 92 11.18 17.37 -19.83
N ASN A 93 11.91 17.37 -18.71
CA ASN A 93 13.18 18.08 -18.59
C ASN A 93 14.23 17.57 -19.58
N GLN A 94 14.24 16.26 -19.83
CA GLN A 94 15.12 15.64 -20.84
C GLN A 94 14.78 16.16 -22.24
N VAL A 95 13.50 16.14 -22.63
CA VAL A 95 13.05 16.64 -23.94
C VAL A 95 13.40 18.12 -24.12
N VAL A 96 13.18 18.96 -23.12
CA VAL A 96 13.54 20.39 -23.16
C VAL A 96 15.05 20.58 -23.31
N THR A 97 15.86 19.79 -22.61
CA THR A 97 17.31 19.84 -22.69
C THR A 97 17.81 19.44 -24.08
N ASP A 98 17.26 18.36 -24.65
CA ASP A 98 17.62 17.89 -25.99
C ASP A 98 17.19 18.90 -27.06
N TYR A 99 16.01 19.51 -26.93
CA TYR A 99 15.57 20.60 -27.79
C TYR A 99 16.55 21.79 -27.75
N ARG A 100 16.93 22.25 -26.55
CA ARG A 100 17.90 23.34 -26.39
C ARG A 100 19.24 23.01 -27.04
N ARG A 101 19.74 21.78 -26.85
CA ARG A 101 20.99 21.30 -27.46
C ARG A 101 20.90 21.32 -28.98
N PHE A 102 19.78 20.84 -29.55
CA PHE A 102 19.55 20.86 -30.99
C PHE A 102 19.56 22.27 -31.56
N ILE A 103 18.82 23.20 -30.96
CA ILE A 103 18.77 24.61 -31.41
C ILE A 103 20.16 25.27 -31.36
N MET A 104 21.00 24.95 -30.37
CA MET A 104 22.36 25.46 -30.29
C MET A 104 23.29 24.86 -31.37
N SER A 105 23.05 23.62 -31.80
CA SER A 105 23.89 22.97 -32.82
C SER A 105 23.69 23.50 -34.25
N ILE A 106 22.58 24.21 -34.49
CA ILE A 106 22.24 24.77 -35.81
C ILE A 106 22.47 26.30 -35.90
N ARG A 107 22.98 26.92 -34.84
CA ARG A 107 23.40 28.33 -34.81
C ARG A 107 24.91 28.42 -34.99
#